data_AF-A0A6J6GUC0-F1
#
_entry.id   AF-A0A6J6GUC0-F1
#
_cell.length_a   1.000
_cell.length_b   1.000
_cell.length_c   1.000
_cell.angle_alpha   90.00
_cell.angle_beta   90.00
_cell.angle_gamma   90.00
#
_symmetry.space_group_name_H-M   'P 1'
#
loop_
_entity.id
_entity.type
_entity.pdbx_description
1 polymer ?
#
loop_
_entity_poly.entity_id
_entity_poly.type
_entity_poly.pdbx_seq_one_letter_code
_entity_poly.pdbx_strand_id
1 'polypeptide(L)'
;MPLVDVAKRRARELGLLDSRIHFVEQWVPYAERGNWLQSADVGVSLHHRHVETELSYRTRMLDYLWAGLPVICTSGDVIAADVSESDLGWVVEPGDIEGIAAALDAASSETPASADGRRARIGRASQDRTWAVVTKPLIEVCADTRLAPDRRNFVAPATGPVSLLGRIKRMARGA
;
A
#
# COMPACT_ATOMS: atom_id res chain seq x y z
N MET A 1 19.79 2.86 -9.94
CA MET A 1 18.60 3.75 -9.82
C MET A 1 19.06 4.89 -8.94
N PRO A 2 19.11 6.14 -9.44
CA PRO A 2 19.96 7.19 -8.85
C PRO A 2 19.79 7.36 -7.34
N LEU A 3 18.55 7.24 -6.84
CA LEU A 3 18.22 7.40 -5.42
C LEU A 3 18.72 6.27 -4.52
N VAL A 4 18.63 5.00 -4.95
CA VAL A 4 19.14 3.86 -4.17
C VAL A 4 20.66 3.95 -4.02
N ASP A 5 21.34 4.36 -5.09
CA ASP A 5 22.80 4.52 -5.09
C ASP A 5 23.22 5.67 -4.16
N VAL A 6 22.46 6.78 -4.13
CA VAL A 6 22.65 7.88 -3.16
C VAL A 6 22.45 7.39 -1.73
N ALA A 7 21.37 6.65 -1.46
CA ALA A 7 21.07 6.14 -0.12
C ALA A 7 22.14 5.17 0.39
N LYS A 8 22.61 4.24 -0.46
CA LYS A 8 23.71 3.32 -0.14
C LYS A 8 25.01 4.05 0.15
N ARG A 9 25.35 5.08 -0.64
CA ARG A 9 26.53 5.91 -0.36
C ARG A 9 26.42 6.61 0.99
N ARG A 10 25.26 7.21 1.29
CA ARG A 10 25.03 7.87 2.57
C ARG A 10 25.11 6.91 3.76
N ALA A 11 24.51 5.72 3.64
CA ALA A 11 24.62 4.69 4.68
C ALA A 11 26.07 4.25 4.91
N ARG A 12 26.88 4.17 3.85
CA ARG A 12 28.32 3.85 3.95
C ARG A 12 29.11 4.96 4.62
N GLU A 13 28.87 6.22 4.26
CA GLU A 13 29.51 7.39 4.90
C GLU A 13 29.23 7.46 6.41
N LEU A 14 28.02 7.04 6.82
CA LEU A 14 27.62 6.97 8.23
C LEU A 14 28.13 5.69 8.93
N GLY A 15 28.75 4.75 8.22
CA GLY A 15 29.20 3.46 8.77
C GLY A 15 28.07 2.50 9.15
N LEU A 16 26.87 2.69 8.61
CA LEU A 16 25.66 1.93 8.97
C LEU A 16 25.30 0.83 7.95
N LEU A 17 25.88 0.91 6.76
CA LEU A 17 25.67 -0.09 5.70
C LEU A 17 26.15 -1.47 6.18
N ASP A 18 25.36 -2.50 5.90
CA ASP A 18 25.64 -3.90 6.23
C ASP A 18 25.70 -4.24 7.73
N SER A 19 25.39 -3.27 8.62
CA SER A 19 25.34 -3.47 10.07
C SER A 19 23.98 -3.12 10.69
N ARG A 20 23.40 -1.99 10.28
CA ARG A 20 22.08 -1.53 10.74
C ARG A 20 21.13 -1.26 9.58
N ILE A 21 21.68 -0.88 8.43
CA ILE A 21 20.94 -0.62 7.20
C ILE A 21 21.29 -1.72 6.20
N HIS A 22 20.30 -2.53 5.87
CA HIS A 22 20.40 -3.59 4.88
C HIS A 22 19.53 -3.25 3.68
N PHE A 23 20.09 -3.37 2.47
CA PHE A 23 19.35 -3.18 1.23
C PHE A 23 18.97 -4.54 0.67
N VAL A 24 17.68 -4.73 0.39
CA VAL A 24 17.18 -5.94 -0.26
C VAL A 24 17.38 -5.77 -1.78
N GLU A 25 18.45 -6.38 -2.31
CA GLU A 25 18.89 -6.20 -3.70
C GLU A 25 17.98 -6.90 -4.73
N GLN A 26 17.29 -7.95 -4.30
CA GLN A 26 16.43 -8.75 -5.15
C GLN A 26 14.97 -8.56 -4.78
N TRP A 27 14.08 -8.74 -5.75
CA TRP A 27 12.66 -8.77 -5.46
C TRP A 27 12.33 -9.91 -4.52
N VAL A 28 11.65 -9.60 -3.41
CA VAL A 28 11.11 -10.62 -2.51
C VAL A 28 9.91 -11.29 -3.18
N PRO A 29 9.92 -12.62 -3.35
CA PRO A 29 8.77 -13.34 -3.89
C PRO A 29 7.50 -13.05 -3.10
N TYR A 30 6.36 -12.90 -3.80
CA TYR A 30 5.11 -12.46 -3.17
C TYR A 30 4.73 -13.31 -1.94
N ALA A 31 4.88 -14.63 -2.02
CA ALA A 31 4.57 -15.58 -0.96
C ALA A 31 5.47 -15.44 0.29
N GLU A 32 6.66 -14.86 0.14
CA GLU A 32 7.62 -14.70 1.24
C GLU A 32 7.49 -13.34 1.94
N ARG A 33 6.83 -12.36 1.31
CA ARG A 33 6.74 -10.98 1.85
C ARG A 33 6.14 -10.93 3.24
N GLY A 34 5.17 -11.80 3.54
CA GLY A 34 4.56 -11.89 4.87
C GLY A 34 5.58 -12.15 5.98
N ASN A 35 6.59 -13.00 5.73
CA ASN A 35 7.61 -13.32 6.71
C ASN A 35 8.48 -12.10 7.06
N TRP A 36 8.82 -11.29 6.05
CA TRP A 36 9.57 -10.05 6.25
C TRP A 36 8.77 -9.06 7.10
N LEU A 37 7.50 -8.86 6.77
CA LEU A 37 6.66 -7.89 7.48
C LEU A 37 6.35 -8.32 8.91
N GLN A 38 6.12 -9.62 9.15
CA GLN A 38 5.89 -10.15 10.50
C GLN A 38 7.14 -10.12 11.39
N SER A 39 8.33 -10.06 10.79
CA SER A 39 9.59 -9.90 11.54
C SER A 39 9.93 -8.44 11.88
N ALA A 40 9.16 -7.49 11.36
CA ALA A 40 9.38 -6.06 11.59
C ALA A 40 8.50 -5.54 12.73
N ASP A 41 8.97 -4.50 13.42
CA ASP A 41 8.19 -3.80 14.46
C ASP A 41 7.33 -2.66 13.88
N VAL A 42 7.78 -2.04 12.78
CA VAL A 42 7.10 -0.94 12.11
C VAL A 42 7.37 -0.93 10.61
N GLY A 43 6.36 -0.59 9.81
CA GLY A 43 6.48 -0.36 8.37
C GLY A 43 6.67 1.12 8.08
N VAL A 44 7.59 1.47 7.18
CA VAL A 44 7.90 2.86 6.85
C VAL A 44 7.60 3.11 5.36
N SER A 45 6.82 4.15 5.06
CA SER A 45 6.47 4.55 3.69
C SER A 45 6.55 6.07 3.54
N LEU A 46 7.71 6.56 3.10
CA LEU A 46 8.00 7.99 3.02
C LEU A 46 8.04 8.43 1.55
N HIS A 47 7.07 9.25 1.15
CA HIS A 47 6.95 9.72 -0.21
C HIS A 47 6.98 11.25 -0.27
N HIS A 48 7.50 11.77 -1.37
CA HIS A 48 7.35 13.18 -1.68
C HIS A 48 5.91 13.48 -2.14
N ARG A 49 5.49 14.73 -1.94
CA ARG A 49 4.20 15.22 -2.40
C ARG A 49 4.21 15.41 -3.91
N HIS A 50 3.37 14.65 -4.61
CA HIS A 50 3.15 14.67 -6.04
C HIS A 50 1.70 14.28 -6.34
N VAL A 51 1.24 14.53 -7.57
CA VAL A 51 -0.15 14.21 -7.99
C VAL A 51 -0.45 12.72 -7.83
N GLU A 52 0.52 11.85 -8.13
CA GLU A 52 0.37 10.40 -7.91
C GLU A 52 0.14 10.10 -6.43
N THR A 53 0.89 10.74 -5.53
CA THR A 53 0.76 10.51 -4.10
C THR A 53 -0.53 11.05 -3.52
N GLU A 54 -1.19 12.01 -4.17
CA GLU A 54 -2.49 12.57 -3.77
C GLU A 54 -3.67 11.75 -4.31
N LEU A 55 -3.56 11.23 -5.54
CA LEU A 55 -4.68 10.57 -6.23
C LEU A 55 -4.60 9.04 -6.20
N SER A 56 -3.45 8.45 -5.87
CA SER A 56 -3.27 7.00 -5.87
C SER A 56 -3.49 6.39 -4.49
N TYR A 57 -4.20 5.27 -4.45
CA TYR A 57 -4.29 4.45 -3.26
C TYR A 57 -3.04 3.58 -3.12
N ARG A 58 -2.23 3.81 -2.08
CA ARG A 58 -0.95 3.11 -1.88
C ARG A 58 -1.17 1.69 -1.34
N THR A 59 -1.51 0.77 -2.23
CA THR A 59 -1.84 -0.62 -1.88
C THR A 59 -0.74 -1.36 -1.12
N ARG A 60 0.54 -0.96 -1.22
CA ARG A 60 1.62 -1.55 -0.40
C ARG A 60 1.40 -1.38 1.10
N MET A 61 0.75 -0.30 1.53
CA MET A 61 0.45 -0.10 2.95
C MET A 61 -0.60 -1.09 3.45
N LEU A 62 -1.42 -1.68 2.57
CA LEU A 62 -2.33 -2.77 2.95
C LEU A 62 -1.56 -4.01 3.41
N ASP A 63 -0.43 -4.32 2.78
CA ASP A 63 0.41 -5.45 3.19
C ASP A 63 0.90 -5.26 4.65
N TYR A 64 1.19 -4.02 5.06
CA TYR A 64 1.57 -3.70 6.45
C TYR A 64 0.39 -3.92 7.40
N LEU A 65 -0.79 -3.40 7.05
CA LEU A 65 -1.99 -3.55 7.89
C LEU A 65 -2.40 -5.02 8.03
N TRP A 66 -2.37 -5.81 6.95
CA TRP A 66 -2.68 -7.24 7.00
C TRP A 66 -1.62 -8.05 7.76
N ALA A 67 -0.38 -7.57 7.84
CA ALA A 67 0.63 -8.14 8.71
C ALA A 67 0.46 -7.73 10.20
N GLY A 68 -0.46 -6.83 10.52
CA GLY A 68 -0.63 -6.29 11.88
C GLY A 68 0.44 -5.26 12.26
N LEU A 69 1.14 -4.71 11.26
CA LEU A 69 2.31 -3.86 11.42
C LEU A 69 1.90 -2.37 11.53
N PRO A 70 2.28 -1.66 12.60
CA PRO A 70 2.15 -0.20 12.67
C PRO A 70 2.87 0.50 11.53
N VAL A 71 2.38 1.67 11.12
CA VAL A 71 2.92 2.36 9.94
C VAL A 71 3.41 3.77 10.27
N ILE A 72 4.62 4.11 9.85
CA ILE A 72 5.10 5.49 9.75
C ILE A 72 5.02 5.91 8.29
N CYS A 73 4.19 6.90 7.97
CA CYS A 73 4.02 7.36 6.60
C CYS A 73 3.95 8.87 6.46
N THR A 74 4.26 9.36 5.26
CA THR A 74 4.06 10.78 4.93
C THR A 74 2.58 11.08 4.67
N SER A 75 2.15 12.28 5.07
CA SER A 75 0.80 12.79 4.83
C SER A 75 0.45 12.93 3.34
N GLY A 76 -0.83 13.21 3.06
CA GLY A 76 -1.30 13.59 1.73
C GLY A 76 -1.94 12.47 0.90
N ASP A 77 -2.26 11.32 1.50
CA ASP A 77 -3.12 10.32 0.87
C ASP A 77 -4.21 9.80 1.83
N VAL A 78 -5.15 9.03 1.28
CA VAL A 78 -6.28 8.47 2.04
C VAL A 78 -5.82 7.52 3.15
N ILE A 79 -4.74 6.77 2.94
CA ILE A 79 -4.25 5.82 3.94
C ILE A 79 -3.59 6.56 5.11
N ALA A 80 -2.89 7.66 4.87
CA ALA A 80 -2.33 8.50 5.92
C ALA A 80 -3.44 9.11 6.79
N ALA A 81 -4.57 9.52 6.19
CA ALA A 81 -5.74 9.94 6.95
C ALA A 81 -6.24 8.79 7.86
N ASP A 82 -6.41 7.59 7.31
CA ASP A 82 -6.81 6.40 8.08
C ASP A 82 -5.84 6.09 9.23
N VAL A 83 -4.52 6.18 8.98
CA VAL A 83 -3.48 5.92 9.98
C VAL A 83 -3.61 6.86 11.17
N SER A 84 -3.86 8.14 10.90
CA SER A 84 -4.05 9.16 11.93
C SER A 84 -5.38 8.97 12.68
N GLU A 85 -6.50 8.89 11.95
CA GLU A 85 -7.85 8.84 12.52
C GLU A 85 -8.11 7.56 13.33
N SER A 86 -7.56 6.43 12.88
CA SER A 86 -7.73 5.13 13.53
C SER A 86 -6.57 4.75 14.44
N ASP A 87 -5.61 5.65 14.68
CA ASP A 87 -4.42 5.43 15.50
C ASP A 87 -3.70 4.11 15.16
N LEU A 88 -3.33 3.98 13.88
CA LEU A 88 -2.66 2.79 13.31
C LEU A 88 -1.13 2.98 13.24
N GLY A 89 -0.63 4.16 13.61
CA GLY A 89 0.78 4.51 13.51
C GLY A 89 0.98 6.02 13.53
N TRP A 90 1.94 6.51 12.75
CA TRP A 90 2.38 7.91 12.77
C TRP A 90 2.38 8.50 11.38
N VAL A 91 1.88 9.74 11.29
CA VAL A 91 1.87 10.52 10.05
C VAL A 91 2.80 11.71 10.22
N VAL A 92 3.70 11.90 9.26
CA VAL A 92 4.68 12.99 9.24
C VAL A 92 4.55 13.79 7.95
N GLU A 93 5.05 15.02 7.93
CA GLU A 93 5.08 15.79 6.68
C GLU A 93 6.19 15.29 5.74
N PRO A 94 5.97 15.31 4.40
CA PRO A 94 7.01 14.98 3.44
C PRO A 94 8.28 15.80 3.63
N GLY A 95 9.40 15.13 3.91
CA GLY A 95 10.70 15.77 4.12
C GLY A 95 10.98 16.24 5.54
N ASP A 96 10.06 16.03 6.49
CA ASP A 96 10.26 16.33 7.90
C ASP A 96 11.14 15.27 8.58
N ILE A 97 12.45 15.48 8.54
CA ILE A 97 13.44 14.55 9.11
C ILE A 97 13.27 14.40 10.63
N GLU A 98 13.00 15.50 11.34
CA GLU A 98 12.83 15.48 12.79
C GLU A 98 11.53 14.75 13.19
N GLY A 99 10.44 14.98 12.45
CA GLY A 99 9.19 14.23 12.62
C GLY A 99 9.37 12.73 12.36
N ILE A 100 10.15 12.34 11.34
CA ILE A 100 10.48 10.94 11.08
C ILE A 100 11.27 10.34 12.24
N ALA A 101 12.29 11.03 12.75
CA ALA A 101 13.08 10.56 13.88
C ALA A 101 12.22 10.39 15.15
N ALA A 102 11.39 11.39 15.47
CA ALA A 102 10.48 11.34 16.60
C ALA A 102 9.45 10.18 16.50
N ALA A 103 8.96 9.89 15.29
CA ALA A 103 8.06 8.76 15.06
C ALA A 103 8.77 7.40 15.28
N LEU A 104 10.02 7.27 14.86
CA LEU A 104 10.83 6.07 15.12
C LEU A 104 11.15 5.89 16.61
N ASP A 105 11.46 6.98 17.31
CA ASP A 105 11.68 6.97 18.76
C ASP A 105 10.38 6.60 19.50
N ALA A 106 9.24 7.15 19.11
CA ALA A 106 7.95 6.82 19.68
C ALA A 106 7.58 5.34 19.46
N ALA A 107 7.84 4.81 18.26
CA ALA A 107 7.60 3.40 17.95
C ALA A 107 8.49 2.47 18.78
N SER A 108 9.78 2.79 18.93
CA SER A 108 10.74 1.94 19.65
C SER A 108 10.62 2.01 21.17
N SER A 109 10.04 3.10 21.70
CA SER A 109 9.82 3.30 23.14
C SER A 109 8.39 3.00 23.59
N GLU A 110 7.54 2.50 22.69
CA GLU A 110 6.14 2.20 23.00
C GLU A 110 6.01 1.12 24.09
N THR A 111 5.11 1.33 25.05
CA THR A 111 4.84 0.32 26.08
C THR A 111 4.13 -0.89 25.47
N PRO A 112 4.34 -2.12 26.00
CA PRO A 112 3.68 -3.31 25.47
C PRO A 112 2.15 -3.18 25.38
N ALA A 113 1.52 -2.58 26.39
CA ALA A 113 0.07 -2.36 26.40
C ALA A 113 -0.42 -1.43 25.28
N SER A 114 0.35 -0.36 24.99
CA SER A 114 0.02 0.55 23.88
C SER A 114 0.21 -0.14 22.53
N ALA A 115 1.32 -0.87 22.36
CA ALA A 115 1.62 -1.62 21.16
C ALA A 115 0.54 -2.69 20.87
N ASP A 116 0.08 -3.42 21.88
CA ASP A 116 -1.00 -4.41 21.73
C ASP A 116 -2.34 -3.75 21.36
N GLY A 117 -2.65 -2.61 21.97
CA GLY A 117 -3.82 -1.81 21.60
C GLY A 117 -3.78 -1.37 20.14
N ARG A 118 -2.61 -0.92 19.66
CA ARG A 118 -2.38 -0.52 18.27
C ARG A 118 -2.53 -1.69 17.32
N ARG A 119 -1.89 -2.82 17.60
CA ARG A 119 -2.04 -4.07 16.83
C ARG A 119 -3.50 -4.50 16.73
N ALA A 120 -4.27 -4.39 17.81
CA ALA A 120 -5.69 -4.71 17.78
C ALA A 120 -6.51 -3.76 16.87
N ARG A 121 -6.19 -2.45 16.86
CA ARG A 121 -6.80 -1.48 15.93
C ARG A 121 -6.45 -1.80 14.48
N ILE A 122 -5.19 -2.10 14.20
CA ILE A 122 -4.72 -2.51 12.87
C ILE A 122 -5.43 -3.78 12.41
N GLY A 123 -5.54 -4.78 13.28
CA GLY A 123 -6.27 -6.01 13.01
C GLY A 123 -7.69 -5.74 12.51
N ARG A 124 -8.44 -4.88 13.21
CA ARG A 124 -9.79 -4.46 12.78
C ARG A 124 -9.77 -3.72 11.45
N ALA A 125 -8.94 -2.69 11.32
CA ALA A 125 -8.84 -1.90 10.08
C ALA A 125 -8.51 -2.77 8.86
N SER A 126 -7.70 -3.81 9.04
CA SER A 126 -7.29 -4.70 7.96
C SER A 126 -8.42 -5.61 7.44
N GLN A 127 -9.38 -5.97 8.31
CA GLN A 127 -10.54 -6.80 7.95
C GLN A 127 -11.49 -6.07 6.99
N ASP A 128 -11.66 -4.76 7.18
CA ASP A 128 -12.48 -3.91 6.32
C ASP A 128 -11.88 -3.70 4.92
N ARG A 129 -10.60 -4.02 4.75
CA ARG A 129 -9.84 -3.82 3.51
C ARG A 129 -9.63 -5.10 2.71
N THR A 130 -10.27 -6.20 3.09
CA THR A 130 -10.20 -7.47 2.35
C THR A 130 -10.94 -7.40 1.02
N TRP A 131 -10.51 -8.20 0.03
CA TRP A 131 -11.19 -8.29 -1.27
C TRP A 131 -12.69 -8.58 -1.14
N ALA A 132 -13.10 -9.44 -0.21
CA ALA A 132 -14.50 -9.77 0.03
C ALA A 132 -15.34 -8.56 0.51
N VAL A 133 -14.72 -7.57 1.14
CA VAL A 133 -15.38 -6.34 1.61
C VAL A 133 -15.32 -5.26 0.55
N VAL A 134 -14.12 -4.92 0.05
CA VAL A 134 -13.93 -3.75 -0.83
C VAL A 134 -14.54 -3.93 -2.22
N THR A 135 -14.79 -5.17 -2.65
CA THR A 135 -15.42 -5.44 -3.96
C THR A 135 -16.95 -5.39 -3.93
N LYS A 136 -17.59 -5.31 -2.75
CA LYS A 136 -19.06 -5.28 -2.64
C LYS A 136 -19.71 -4.21 -3.52
N PRO A 137 -19.27 -2.94 -3.53
CA PRO A 137 -19.88 -1.92 -4.38
C PRO A 137 -19.74 -2.23 -5.88
N LEU A 138 -18.60 -2.82 -6.28
CA LEU A 138 -18.38 -3.24 -7.67
C LEU A 138 -19.32 -4.39 -8.05
N ILE A 139 -19.49 -5.38 -7.17
CA ILE A 139 -20.41 -6.50 -7.38
C ILE A 139 -21.85 -6.01 -7.56
N GLU A 140 -22.29 -5.05 -6.74
CA GLU A 140 -23.63 -4.45 -6.84
C GLU A 140 -23.85 -3.76 -8.19
N VAL A 141 -22.88 -2.95 -8.65
CA VAL A 141 -22.92 -2.31 -9.97
C VAL A 141 -22.91 -3.34 -11.11
N CYS A 142 -22.13 -4.42 -10.97
CA CYS A 142 -22.10 -5.51 -11.94
C CYS A 142 -23.41 -6.32 -11.97
N ALA A 143 -24.17 -6.35 -10.89
CA ALA A 143 -25.44 -7.06 -10.81
C ALA A 143 -26.62 -6.27 -11.43
N ASP A 144 -26.60 -4.94 -11.36
CA ASP A 144 -27.60 -4.03 -11.98
C ASP A 144 -26.98 -3.20 -13.12
N THR A 145 -26.11 -3.81 -13.93
CA THR A 145 -25.47 -3.06 -15.01
C THR A 145 -26.47 -2.72 -16.09
N ARG A 146 -26.74 -1.42 -16.26
CA ARG A 146 -27.57 -0.89 -17.34
C ARG A 146 -26.70 -0.40 -18.48
N LEU A 147 -27.25 -0.44 -19.69
CA LEU A 147 -26.58 0.16 -20.83
C LEU A 147 -26.56 1.67 -20.66
N ALA A 148 -25.39 2.28 -20.86
CA ALA A 148 -25.28 3.72 -20.91
C ALA A 148 -26.27 4.26 -21.98
N PRO A 149 -27.03 5.35 -21.70
CA PRO A 149 -28.05 5.86 -22.62
C PRO A 149 -27.51 6.17 -24.03
N ASP A 150 -26.25 6.57 -24.11
CA ASP A 150 -25.49 6.89 -25.32
C ASP A 150 -24.82 5.67 -25.97
N ARG A 151 -24.97 4.45 -25.43
CA ARG A 151 -24.38 3.23 -26.00
C ARG A 151 -24.75 3.02 -27.47
N ARG A 152 -25.92 3.51 -27.91
CA ARG A 152 -26.34 3.45 -29.33
C ARG A 152 -25.46 4.29 -30.26
N ASN A 153 -24.75 5.28 -29.73
CA ASN A 153 -23.79 6.11 -30.48
C ASN A 153 -22.43 5.41 -30.64
N PHE A 154 -22.17 4.38 -29.84
CA PHE A 154 -21.05 3.46 -30.05
C PHE A 154 -21.48 2.34 -30.98
N VAL A 155 -21.17 2.49 -32.28
CA VAL A 155 -21.22 1.35 -33.21
C VAL A 155 -20.12 0.37 -32.78
N ALA A 156 -20.50 -0.66 -32.02
CA ALA A 156 -19.61 -1.78 -31.77
C ALA A 156 -19.21 -2.37 -33.13
N PRO A 157 -17.90 -2.57 -33.44
CA PRO A 157 -17.53 -3.30 -34.64
C PRO A 157 -18.23 -4.65 -34.59
N ALA A 158 -18.94 -4.99 -35.68
CA ALA A 158 -19.75 -6.19 -35.77
C ALA A 158 -18.88 -7.42 -35.48
N THR A 159 -18.92 -7.89 -34.24
CA THR A 159 -18.37 -9.18 -33.86
C THR A 159 -19.57 -10.03 -33.48
N GLY A 160 -19.78 -11.10 -34.24
CA GLY A 160 -20.85 -12.07 -34.02
C GLY A 160 -20.82 -12.64 -32.58
N PRO A 161 -21.71 -13.58 -32.24
CA PRO A 161 -21.81 -14.06 -30.87
C PRO A 161 -20.49 -14.70 -30.42
N VAL A 162 -19.79 -14.04 -29.50
CA VAL A 162 -18.57 -14.53 -28.88
C VAL A 162 -18.86 -14.68 -27.39
N SER A 163 -18.78 -15.92 -26.91
CA SER A 163 -18.87 -16.25 -25.49
C SER A 163 -17.86 -15.44 -24.68
N LEU A 164 -18.15 -15.16 -23.41
CA LEU A 164 -17.28 -14.37 -22.52
C LEU A 164 -15.82 -14.90 -22.52
N LEU A 165 -15.66 -16.23 -22.55
CA LEU A 165 -14.37 -16.91 -22.69
C LEU A 165 -13.64 -16.60 -24.00
N GLY A 166 -14.37 -16.43 -25.10
CA GLY A 166 -13.82 -16.04 -26.39
C GLY A 166 -13.39 -14.57 -26.48
N ARG A 167 -13.88 -13.71 -25.59
CA ARG A 167 -13.41 -12.31 -25.43
C ARG A 167 -12.11 -12.27 -24.61
N ILE A 168 -12.08 -12.99 -23.49
CA ILE A 168 -10.89 -13.07 -22.62
C ILE A 168 -9.69 -13.68 -23.37
N LYS A 169 -9.88 -14.77 -24.12
CA LYS A 169 -8.81 -15.40 -24.93
C LYS A 169 -8.30 -14.54 -26.09
N ARG A 170 -9.05 -13.52 -26.53
CA ARG A 170 -8.65 -12.61 -27.61
C ARG A 170 -7.81 -11.46 -27.07
N MET A 171 -8.19 -10.92 -25.91
CA MET A 171 -7.38 -9.91 -25.21
C MET A 171 -6.01 -10.48 -24.80
N ALA A 172 -5.94 -11.76 -24.41
CA ALA A 172 -4.67 -12.41 -24.04
C ALA A 172 -3.75 -12.77 -25.22
N ARG A 173 -4.19 -12.64 -26.48
CA ARG A 173 -3.38 -12.92 -27.68
C ARG A 173 -2.97 -11.67 -28.46
N GLY A 174 -3.28 -10.49 -27.93
CA GLY A 174 -2.88 -9.20 -28.49
C GLY A 174 -1.73 -8.53 -27.74
N ALA A 175 -0.93 -9.29 -27.00
CA ALA A 175 0.32 -8.86 -26.36
C ALA A 175 1.48 -9.67 -26.94
#